data_AF-A0A3A9SCL5-F1
#
_entry.id   AF-A0A3A9SCL5-F1
#
_cell.length_a   1.000
_cell.length_b   1.000
_cell.length_c   1.000
_cell.angle_alpha   90.00
_cell.angle_beta   90.00
_cell.angle_gamma   90.00
#
_symmetry.space_group_name_H-M   'P 1'
#
loop_
_entity.id
_entity.type
_entity.pdbx_description
1 polymer ?
#
loop_
_entity_poly.entity_id
_entity_poly.type
_entity_poly.pdbx_seq_one_letter_code
_entity_poly.pdbx_strand_id
1 'polypeptide(L)'
;MLKYRYALLKGFFIKGKGKIMSFETCTVYRIPEPSIPKTPIPRIPIPGMPNSNIQLYHINSTYCGSENGSNSNLEDYYAAALMNLPIDQLYKMKKLKQEVKTARDNYKKERKKNDRDGRLLEELQLYNTPDANLPDYTEEIDKWLVEQEKYFDNVKQSNIARNVYPETGALDFTIKFVERVRNFGEMDIKRDTVWPNAFPDIPYPEGENRYFLYHGQVMDPGTLGNVTYSYIGAKYYPDYALYIGGAAVQVKDYNMWDIPYMPTLPYMGDMSEDHDAIELGIKWREEGFPSEEEIKDKLEFKERLRKINEKIDIDISRG
;
A
#
# COMPACT_ATOMS: atom_id res chain seq x y z
N MET A 1 -16.77 -20.77 -0.75
CA MET A 1 -17.80 -20.54 -1.77
C MET A 1 -17.23 -19.52 -2.77
N LEU A 2 -16.54 -19.99 -3.81
CA LEU A 2 -15.81 -19.16 -4.78
C LEU A 2 -16.71 -18.86 -5.98
N LYS A 3 -16.93 -17.59 -6.30
CA LYS A 3 -17.65 -17.15 -7.50
C LYS A 3 -16.68 -17.14 -8.68
N TYR A 4 -16.99 -17.89 -9.73
CA TYR A 4 -16.29 -17.83 -11.02
C TYR A 4 -17.09 -16.95 -11.98
N ARG A 5 -16.42 -16.05 -12.71
CA ARG A 5 -17.01 -15.32 -13.84
C ARG A 5 -16.73 -16.10 -15.12
N TYR A 6 -17.79 -16.50 -15.82
CA TYR A 6 -17.71 -17.06 -17.18
C TYR A 6 -18.03 -15.96 -18.18
N ALA A 7 -17.18 -15.77 -19.19
CA ALA A 7 -17.53 -14.97 -20.36
C ALA A 7 -18.34 -15.84 -21.33
N LEU A 8 -19.54 -15.37 -21.68
CA LEU A 8 -20.46 -16.03 -22.61
C LEU A 8 -20.55 -15.18 -23.88
N LEU A 9 -19.89 -15.61 -24.95
CA LEU A 9 -20.08 -15.03 -26.29
C LEU A 9 -21.39 -15.58 -26.88
N LYS A 10 -22.43 -14.74 -26.94
CA LYS A 10 -23.67 -15.06 -27.66
C LYS A 10 -23.52 -14.71 -29.15
N GLY A 11 -23.35 -15.73 -29.98
CA GLY A 11 -23.67 -15.65 -31.41
C GLY A 11 -25.15 -15.98 -31.63
N PHE A 12 -25.87 -15.12 -32.37
CA PHE A 12 -27.24 -15.42 -32.81
C PHE A 12 -27.19 -16.21 -34.13
N PHE A 13 -27.93 -17.32 -34.20
CA PHE A 13 -28.37 -17.94 -35.45
C PHE A 13 -29.89 -18.04 -35.46
N ILE A 14 -30.50 -17.68 -36.59
CA ILE A 14 -31.95 -17.74 -36.84
C ILE A 14 -32.29 -18.94 -37.73
N LYS A 15 -33.43 -19.56 -37.40
CA LYS A 15 -34.39 -20.34 -38.21
C LYS A 15 -34.16 -21.84 -38.42
N GLY A 16 -35.28 -22.58 -38.25
CA GLY A 16 -35.64 -23.69 -39.14
C GLY A 16 -36.39 -24.80 -38.44
N LYS A 17 -37.65 -25.01 -38.84
CA LYS A 17 -38.58 -26.05 -38.36
C LYS A 17 -37.94 -27.45 -38.29
N GLY A 18 -38.11 -28.10 -37.14
CA GLY A 18 -38.34 -29.55 -37.03
C GLY A 18 -37.13 -30.47 -37.23
N LYS A 19 -36.30 -30.62 -36.19
CA LYS A 19 -35.61 -31.88 -35.84
C LYS A 19 -34.92 -31.72 -34.48
N ILE A 20 -35.11 -32.68 -33.58
CA ILE A 20 -34.30 -32.80 -32.36
C ILE A 20 -32.95 -33.36 -32.80
N MET A 21 -31.87 -32.58 -32.68
CA MET A 21 -30.50 -33.07 -32.84
C MET A 21 -29.89 -33.32 -31.46
N SER A 22 -29.19 -34.45 -31.36
CA SER A 22 -28.39 -34.86 -30.20
C SER A 22 -27.32 -33.82 -29.88
N PHE A 23 -27.07 -33.60 -28.59
CA PHE A 23 -26.01 -32.74 -28.09
C PHE A 23 -24.64 -33.37 -28.43
N GLU A 24 -23.85 -32.68 -29.26
CA GLU A 24 -22.41 -32.91 -29.33
C GLU A 24 -21.75 -32.26 -28.11
N THR A 25 -20.87 -33.02 -27.47
CA THR A 25 -20.09 -32.60 -26.31
C THR A 25 -19.18 -31.42 -26.67
N CYS A 26 -19.48 -30.25 -26.11
CA CYS A 26 -18.59 -29.10 -26.15
C CYS A 26 -17.36 -29.40 -25.27
N THR A 27 -16.22 -29.64 -25.90
CA THR A 27 -14.93 -29.75 -25.19
C THR A 27 -14.43 -28.35 -24.90
N VAL A 28 -14.48 -27.96 -23.62
CA VAL A 28 -13.91 -26.70 -23.14
C VAL A 28 -12.39 -26.88 -23.08
N TYR A 29 -11.66 -26.26 -24.00
CA TYR A 29 -10.21 -26.18 -23.91
C TYR A 29 -9.83 -25.14 -22.85
N ARG A 30 -9.22 -25.62 -21.76
CA ARG A 30 -8.55 -24.77 -20.78
C ARG A 30 -7.33 -24.16 -21.46
N ILE A 31 -7.35 -22.85 -21.69
CA ILE A 31 -6.12 -22.12 -22.02
C ILE A 31 -5.29 -22.13 -20.73
N PRO A 32 -4.09 -22.75 -20.70
CA PRO A 32 -3.22 -22.60 -19.55
C PRO A 32 -2.81 -21.13 -19.47
N GLU A 33 -3.11 -20.49 -18.34
CA GLU A 33 -2.49 -19.20 -18.03
C GLU A 33 -0.97 -19.35 -18.12
N PRO A 34 -0.25 -18.36 -18.69
CA PRO A 34 1.20 -18.36 -18.65
C PRO A 34 1.61 -18.45 -17.18
N SER A 35 2.28 -19.55 -16.82
CA SER A 35 2.80 -19.76 -15.48
C SER A 35 3.91 -18.75 -15.24
N ILE A 36 3.57 -17.59 -14.68
CA ILE A 36 4.54 -16.79 -13.96
C ILE A 36 5.01 -17.70 -12.81
N PRO A 37 6.30 -18.05 -12.72
CA PRO A 37 6.80 -18.84 -11.62
C PRO A 37 6.56 -18.02 -10.35
N LYS A 38 5.54 -18.42 -9.56
CA LYS A 38 5.40 -17.95 -8.19
C LYS A 38 6.62 -18.47 -7.46
N THR A 39 7.56 -17.58 -7.16
CA THR A 39 8.64 -17.85 -6.21
C THR A 39 7.99 -18.48 -4.99
N PRO A 40 8.42 -19.67 -4.53
CA PRO A 40 7.86 -20.25 -3.33
C PRO A 40 8.11 -19.25 -2.19
N ILE A 41 7.03 -18.65 -1.71
CA ILE A 41 7.05 -17.83 -0.49
C ILE A 41 7.66 -18.74 0.59
N PRO A 42 8.71 -18.30 1.30
CA PRO A 42 9.25 -19.07 2.41
C PRO A 42 8.11 -19.35 3.37
N ARG A 43 7.74 -20.63 3.51
CA ARG A 43 6.87 -21.05 4.59
C ARG A 43 7.65 -20.78 5.86
N ILE A 44 7.23 -19.78 6.63
CA ILE A 44 7.69 -19.62 8.00
C ILE A 44 7.38 -20.96 8.68
N PRO A 45 8.39 -21.70 9.17
CA PRO A 45 8.13 -22.97 9.84
C PRO A 45 7.27 -22.67 11.06
N ILE A 46 6.03 -23.16 11.02
CA ILE A 46 5.11 -23.12 12.16
C ILE A 46 5.72 -24.06 13.21
N PRO A 47 6.17 -23.56 14.38
CA PRO A 47 6.53 -24.44 15.48
C PRO A 47 5.26 -25.17 15.89
N GLY A 48 5.31 -26.50 15.92
CA GLY A 48 4.13 -27.37 16.07
C GLY A 48 3.15 -26.88 17.13
N MET A 49 1.96 -26.45 16.69
CA MET A 49 0.85 -26.14 17.59
C MET A 49 0.12 -27.43 17.97
N PRO A 50 -0.20 -27.66 19.25
CA PRO A 50 -0.95 -28.82 19.72
C PRO A 50 -2.48 -28.69 19.56
N ASN A 51 -2.98 -27.77 18.72
CA ASN A 51 -4.42 -27.56 18.55
C ASN A 51 -4.82 -27.50 17.08
N SER A 52 -5.39 -28.59 16.57
CA SER A 52 -5.78 -28.80 15.17
C SER A 52 -6.99 -27.98 14.70
N ASN A 53 -7.58 -27.15 15.57
CA ASN A 53 -8.84 -26.45 15.27
C ASN A 53 -8.67 -24.94 15.02
N ILE A 54 -7.45 -24.41 15.02
CA ILE A 54 -7.19 -23.01 14.66
C ILE A 54 -6.73 -22.96 13.20
N GLN A 55 -7.67 -22.68 12.30
CA GLN A 55 -7.35 -22.34 10.91
C GLN A 55 -6.89 -20.88 10.88
N LEU A 56 -5.59 -20.65 10.68
CA LEU A 56 -5.08 -19.34 10.29
C LEU A 56 -5.42 -19.12 8.82
N TYR A 57 -6.41 -18.26 8.56
CA TYR A 57 -6.71 -17.80 7.22
C TYR A 57 -5.61 -16.83 6.77
N HIS A 58 -5.03 -17.09 5.60
CA HIS A 58 -4.27 -16.09 4.86
C HIS A 58 -5.23 -14.95 4.53
N ILE A 59 -5.01 -13.78 5.10
CA ILE A 59 -5.72 -12.56 4.71
C ILE A 59 -4.67 -11.67 4.03
N ASN A 60 -4.95 -11.28 2.78
CA ASN A 60 -4.16 -10.32 2.00
C ASN A 60 -4.25 -8.88 2.56
N SER A 61 -4.42 -8.73 3.88
CA SER A 61 -4.38 -7.46 4.57
C SER A 61 -3.64 -7.68 5.87
N THR A 62 -2.52 -6.98 6.00
CA THR A 62 -1.63 -7.06 7.13
C THR A 62 -2.41 -6.74 8.41
N TYR A 63 -2.30 -7.59 9.43
CA TYR A 63 -3.02 -7.39 10.69
C TYR A 63 -2.37 -6.23 11.44
N CYS A 64 -2.89 -5.01 11.27
CA CYS A 64 -2.55 -3.85 12.07
C CYS A 64 -3.42 -3.85 13.35
N GLY A 65 -2.87 -3.40 14.48
CA GLY A 65 -3.66 -3.21 15.69
C GLY A 65 -4.81 -2.22 15.44
N SER A 66 -5.94 -2.37 16.13
CA SER A 66 -7.01 -1.36 16.04
C SER A 66 -6.73 -0.17 16.95
N GLU A 67 -7.19 1.03 16.58
CA GLU A 67 -7.05 2.25 17.41
C GLU A 67 -7.66 2.10 18.81
N ASN A 68 -8.70 1.27 18.90
CA ASN A 68 -9.40 0.98 20.14
C ASN A 68 -8.76 -0.16 20.94
N GLY A 69 -7.80 -0.90 20.36
CA GLY A 69 -7.19 -2.11 20.90
C GLY A 69 -8.22 -3.22 21.10
N SER A 70 -8.02 -4.41 20.54
CA SER A 70 -8.78 -5.54 21.07
C SER A 70 -8.08 -5.99 22.37
N ASN A 71 -8.82 -6.19 23.45
CA ASN A 71 -8.31 -6.90 24.64
C ASN A 71 -8.10 -8.41 24.36
N SER A 72 -7.90 -8.79 23.10
CA SER A 72 -7.81 -10.20 22.72
C SER A 72 -6.40 -10.71 22.98
N ASN A 73 -6.30 -11.90 23.59
CA ASN A 73 -5.04 -12.61 23.77
C ASN A 73 -4.35 -12.96 22.42
N LEU A 74 -5.02 -12.71 21.29
CA LEU A 74 -4.53 -12.99 19.94
C LEU A 74 -3.49 -11.95 19.50
N GLU A 75 -3.71 -10.67 19.81
CA GLU A 75 -2.73 -9.60 19.53
C GLU A 75 -1.44 -9.81 20.33
N ASP A 76 -1.57 -10.23 21.58
CA ASP A 76 -0.43 -10.59 22.44
C ASP A 76 0.37 -11.77 21.87
N TYR A 77 -0.33 -12.76 21.30
CA TYR A 77 0.29 -13.92 20.68
C TYR A 77 1.07 -13.55 19.42
N TYR A 78 0.52 -12.67 18.58
CA TYR A 78 1.23 -12.18 17.40
C TYR A 78 2.45 -11.31 17.77
N ALA A 79 2.34 -10.43 18.76
CA ALA A 79 3.49 -9.70 19.29
C ALA A 79 4.58 -10.64 19.81
N ALA A 80 4.20 -11.66 20.59
CA ALA A 80 5.15 -12.64 21.11
C ALA A 80 5.81 -13.46 19.99
N ALA A 81 5.05 -13.84 18.96
CA ALA A 81 5.56 -14.56 17.79
C ALA A 81 6.52 -13.69 16.95
N LEU A 82 6.19 -12.41 16.73
CA LEU A 82 7.06 -11.44 16.06
C LEU A 82 8.36 -11.18 16.83
N MET A 83 8.29 -11.15 18.16
CA MET A 83 9.46 -11.00 19.04
C MET A 83 10.21 -12.32 19.26
N ASN A 84 9.77 -13.42 18.62
CA ASN A 84 10.32 -14.76 18.74
C ASN A 84 10.49 -15.21 20.21
N LEU A 85 9.53 -14.84 21.07
CA LEU A 85 9.58 -15.18 22.49
C LEU A 85 9.25 -16.67 22.69
N PRO A 86 10.11 -17.44 23.38
CA PRO A 86 9.81 -18.85 23.63
C PRO A 86 8.59 -19.01 24.56
N ILE A 87 7.81 -20.08 24.31
CA ILE A 87 6.48 -20.34 24.90
C ILE A 87 6.52 -20.44 26.44
N ASP A 88 7.63 -20.89 27.01
CA ASP A 88 7.85 -21.00 28.46
C ASP A 88 7.92 -19.64 29.17
N GLN A 89 7.94 -18.54 28.42
CA GLN A 89 7.95 -17.18 28.94
C GLN A 89 6.55 -16.59 29.09
N LEU A 90 5.58 -17.37 29.59
CA LEU A 90 4.26 -16.85 29.99
C LEU A 90 4.34 -15.72 31.05
N TYR A 91 5.35 -15.73 31.94
CA TYR A 91 5.64 -14.57 32.82
C TYR A 91 6.14 -13.35 32.03
N LYS A 92 6.76 -13.60 30.88
CA LYS A 92 7.02 -12.68 29.75
C LYS A 92 5.78 -11.87 29.37
N MET A 93 4.63 -12.54 29.39
CA MET A 93 3.39 -12.06 28.83
C MET A 93 2.80 -10.86 29.60
N LYS A 94 2.94 -10.80 30.93
CA LYS A 94 2.52 -9.61 31.70
C LYS A 94 3.38 -8.40 31.39
N LYS A 95 4.71 -8.61 31.28
CA LYS A 95 5.65 -7.56 30.88
C LYS A 95 5.37 -7.09 29.45
N LEU A 96 5.21 -8.03 28.51
CA LEU A 96 4.84 -7.78 27.13
C LEU A 96 3.55 -6.97 27.01
N LYS A 97 2.49 -7.35 27.74
CA LYS A 97 1.22 -6.59 27.80
C LYS A 97 1.45 -5.15 28.25
N GLN A 98 2.31 -4.95 29.24
CA GLN A 98 2.64 -3.62 29.72
C GLN A 98 3.44 -2.83 28.68
N GLU A 99 4.40 -3.45 27.99
CA GLU A 99 5.21 -2.81 26.95
C GLU A 99 4.35 -2.47 25.71
N VAL A 100 3.49 -3.37 25.24
CA VAL A 100 2.51 -3.11 24.17
C VAL A 100 1.58 -1.96 24.56
N LYS A 101 1.08 -1.95 25.80
CA LYS A 101 0.25 -0.86 26.30
C LYS A 101 1.02 0.47 26.28
N THR A 102 2.26 0.48 26.76
CA THR A 102 3.11 1.67 26.75
C THR A 102 3.36 2.17 25.31
N ALA A 103 3.67 1.27 24.37
CA ALA A 103 3.85 1.63 22.96
C ALA A 103 2.56 2.25 22.36
N ARG A 104 1.38 1.70 22.69
CA ARG A 104 0.08 2.26 22.27
C ARG A 104 -0.19 3.64 22.88
N ASP A 105 0.14 3.81 24.16
CA ASP A 105 -0.02 5.10 24.85
C ASP A 105 0.91 6.16 24.23
N ASN A 106 2.15 5.79 23.87
CA ASN A 106 3.09 6.65 23.16
C ASN A 106 2.58 7.02 21.76
N TYR A 107 2.11 6.04 20.98
CA TYR A 107 1.50 6.27 19.68
C TYR A 107 0.32 7.26 19.77
N LYS A 108 -0.62 7.03 20.70
CA LYS A 108 -1.76 7.94 20.93
C LYS A 108 -1.32 9.35 21.32
N LYS A 109 -0.29 9.46 22.14
CA LYS A 109 0.27 10.76 22.55
C LYS A 109 0.88 11.49 21.37
N GLU A 110 1.63 10.79 20.50
CA GLU A 110 2.21 11.39 19.31
C GLU A 110 1.14 11.83 18.31
N ARG A 111 0.13 11.00 18.06
CA ARG A 111 -1.04 11.36 17.21
C ARG A 111 -1.74 12.61 17.74
N LYS A 112 -1.98 12.69 19.05
CA LYS A 112 -2.58 13.88 19.69
C LYS A 112 -1.70 15.13 19.60
N LYS A 113 -0.37 14.97 19.65
CA LYS A 113 0.58 16.08 19.59
C LYS A 113 0.66 16.65 18.18
N ASN A 114 0.63 15.79 17.16
CA ASN A 114 0.73 16.23 15.78
C ASN A 114 -0.60 16.79 15.26
N ASP A 115 -1.73 16.56 15.94
CA ASP A 115 -3.09 17.14 15.77
C ASP A 115 -3.65 17.14 14.33
N ARG A 116 -2.88 16.61 13.39
CA ARG A 116 -3.14 16.49 11.98
C ARG A 116 -2.34 15.31 11.51
N ASP A 117 -3.05 14.23 11.38
CA ASP A 117 -2.87 13.40 10.20
C ASP A 117 -2.79 14.37 9.02
N GLY A 118 -1.76 14.23 8.19
CA GLY A 118 -1.83 14.80 6.86
C GLY A 118 -3.16 14.44 6.22
N ARG A 119 -3.53 15.19 5.17
CA ARG A 119 -4.83 14.94 4.55
C ARG A 119 -4.85 13.53 3.99
N LEU A 120 -5.92 12.80 4.30
CA LEU A 120 -6.13 11.48 3.71
C LEU A 120 -6.20 11.63 2.19
N LEU A 121 -5.85 10.56 1.47
CA LEU A 121 -5.89 10.56 0.01
C LEU A 121 -7.27 10.98 -0.52
N GLU A 122 -8.35 10.54 0.15
CA GLU A 122 -9.72 10.91 -0.18
C GLU A 122 -10.02 12.40 0.02
N GLU A 123 -9.46 13.02 1.06
CA GLU A 123 -9.62 14.45 1.34
C GLU A 123 -8.84 15.30 0.33
N LEU A 124 -7.65 14.83 -0.10
CA LEU A 124 -6.89 15.47 -1.18
C LEU A 124 -7.70 15.49 -2.48
N GLN A 125 -8.44 14.42 -2.77
CA GLN A 125 -9.24 14.37 -3.99
C GLN A 125 -10.41 15.36 -4.01
N LEU A 126 -10.76 16.00 -2.88
CA LEU A 126 -11.76 17.08 -2.86
C LEU A 126 -11.26 18.35 -3.58
N TYR A 127 -9.94 18.49 -3.74
CA TYR A 127 -9.35 19.58 -4.52
C TYR A 127 -9.35 19.29 -6.03
N ASN A 128 -9.73 18.10 -6.45
CA ASN A 128 -9.82 17.74 -7.87
C ASN A 128 -11.13 18.26 -8.47
N THR A 129 -11.27 19.58 -8.54
CA THR A 129 -12.41 20.24 -9.16
C THR A 129 -12.03 20.73 -10.55
N PRO A 130 -12.99 20.81 -11.51
CA PRO A 130 -12.73 21.35 -12.84
C PRO A 130 -12.11 22.75 -12.83
N ASP A 131 -12.35 23.52 -11.76
CA ASP A 131 -11.90 24.91 -11.62
C ASP A 131 -10.57 25.07 -10.84
N ALA A 132 -10.06 23.99 -10.23
CA ALA A 132 -8.88 24.08 -9.35
C ALA A 132 -7.58 24.42 -10.09
N ASN A 133 -7.55 24.23 -11.42
CA ASN A 133 -6.40 24.53 -12.30
C ASN A 133 -5.05 24.06 -11.71
N LEU A 134 -5.05 22.85 -11.15
CA LEU A 134 -3.85 22.26 -10.55
C LEU A 134 -2.87 21.89 -11.67
N PRO A 135 -1.56 22.15 -11.49
CA PRO A 135 -0.56 21.69 -12.45
C PRO A 135 -0.51 20.16 -12.43
N ASP A 136 -0.35 19.55 -13.60
CA ASP A 136 -0.16 18.11 -13.75
C ASP A 136 1.31 17.82 -14.01
N TYR A 137 1.93 17.05 -13.13
CA TYR A 137 3.36 16.71 -13.18
C TYR A 137 3.59 15.24 -13.56
N THR A 138 2.58 14.59 -14.17
CA THR A 138 2.63 13.16 -14.49
C THR A 138 3.82 12.79 -15.36
N GLU A 139 4.10 13.56 -16.41
CA GLU A 139 5.20 13.25 -17.33
C GLU A 139 6.57 13.31 -16.64
N GLU A 140 6.82 14.36 -15.84
CA GLU A 140 8.08 14.56 -15.15
C GLU A 140 8.29 13.53 -14.03
N ILE A 141 7.23 13.20 -13.29
CA ILE A 141 7.25 12.18 -12.24
C ILE A 141 7.48 10.80 -12.85
N ASP A 142 6.80 10.44 -13.92
CA ASP A 142 6.98 9.14 -14.60
C ASP A 142 8.41 8.99 -15.13
N LYS A 143 8.94 10.05 -15.75
CA LYS A 143 10.33 10.06 -16.24
C LYS A 143 11.32 9.87 -15.09
N TRP A 144 11.12 10.55 -13.97
CA TRP A 144 11.96 10.39 -12.78
C TRP A 144 11.86 8.96 -12.20
N LEU A 145 10.66 8.39 -12.12
CA LEU A 145 10.43 7.03 -11.65
C LEU A 145 11.15 5.99 -12.51
N VAL A 146 11.15 6.14 -13.83
CA VAL A 146 11.89 5.25 -14.75
C VAL A 146 13.39 5.26 -14.43
N GLU A 147 13.97 6.43 -14.16
CA GLU A 147 15.39 6.50 -13.78
C GLU A 147 15.67 5.89 -12.40
N GLN A 148 14.77 6.06 -11.42
CA GLN A 148 14.90 5.38 -10.13
C GLN A 148 14.81 3.85 -10.28
N GLU A 149 13.87 3.35 -11.09
CA GLU A 149 13.77 1.91 -11.38
C GLU A 149 15.04 1.36 -12.00
N LYS A 150 15.54 2.04 -13.03
CA LYS A 150 16.77 1.68 -13.74
C LYS A 150 17.97 1.66 -12.80
N TYR A 151 18.07 2.62 -11.87
CA TYR A 151 19.09 2.59 -10.83
C TYR A 151 19.01 1.30 -10.01
N PHE A 152 17.85 0.96 -9.47
CA PHE A 152 17.70 -0.23 -8.62
C PHE A 152 17.85 -1.54 -9.40
N ASP A 153 17.41 -1.59 -10.66
CA ASP A 153 17.64 -2.73 -11.54
C ASP A 153 19.15 -2.96 -11.76
N ASN A 154 19.93 -1.89 -11.96
CA ASN A 154 21.38 -1.97 -12.09
C ASN A 154 22.06 -2.44 -10.80
N VAL A 155 21.63 -1.92 -9.63
CA VAL A 155 22.14 -2.37 -8.32
C VAL A 155 21.87 -3.87 -8.15
N LYS A 156 20.64 -4.32 -8.43
CA LYS A 156 20.24 -5.73 -8.34
C LYS A 156 21.05 -6.62 -9.28
N GLN A 157 21.23 -6.23 -10.55
CA GLN A 157 22.04 -6.98 -11.52
C GLN A 157 23.51 -7.09 -11.09
N SER A 158 24.09 -6.01 -10.57
CA SER A 158 25.47 -6.00 -10.10
C SER A 158 25.70 -6.96 -8.92
N ASN A 159 24.68 -7.17 -8.09
CA ASN A 159 24.72 -8.11 -6.97
C ASN A 159 24.54 -9.56 -7.40
N ILE A 160 23.69 -9.83 -8.40
CA ILE A 160 23.57 -11.18 -9.00
C ILE A 160 24.90 -11.60 -9.65
N ALA A 161 25.55 -10.68 -10.37
CA ALA A 161 26.83 -10.95 -11.05
C ALA A 161 27.99 -11.27 -10.09
N ARG A 162 27.89 -10.85 -8.81
CA ARG A 162 28.96 -11.04 -7.82
C ARG A 162 28.98 -12.42 -7.16
N ASN A 163 28.01 -13.31 -7.37
CA ASN A 163 28.06 -14.73 -6.98
C ASN A 163 28.53 -15.03 -5.53
N VAL A 164 28.34 -14.10 -4.60
CA VAL A 164 28.65 -14.30 -3.17
C VAL A 164 27.31 -14.25 -2.44
N TYR A 165 26.79 -15.44 -2.15
CA TYR A 165 25.56 -15.75 -1.40
C TYR A 165 24.24 -15.09 -1.90
N PRO A 166 23.24 -15.89 -2.32
CA PRO A 166 21.89 -15.42 -2.69
C PRO A 166 21.22 -14.56 -1.60
N GLU A 167 21.61 -14.76 -0.34
CA GLU A 167 21.06 -14.06 0.83
C GLU A 167 21.73 -12.70 1.10
N THR A 168 23.02 -12.50 0.72
CA THR A 168 23.72 -11.21 0.91
C THR A 168 23.54 -10.23 -0.26
N GLY A 169 23.17 -10.72 -1.44
CA GLY A 169 22.74 -9.86 -2.56
C GLY A 169 21.51 -9.01 -2.20
N ALA A 170 20.72 -9.45 -1.21
CA ALA A 170 19.64 -8.68 -0.62
C ALA A 170 20.15 -7.56 0.30
N LEU A 171 21.27 -7.73 1.02
CA LEU A 171 21.74 -6.74 2.00
C LEU A 171 22.30 -5.48 1.34
N ASP A 172 23.17 -5.60 0.33
CA ASP A 172 23.70 -4.43 -0.39
C ASP A 172 22.58 -3.68 -1.13
N PHE A 173 21.66 -4.42 -1.78
CA PHE A 173 20.47 -3.82 -2.36
C PHE A 173 19.61 -3.10 -1.31
N THR A 174 19.40 -3.72 -0.14
CA THR A 174 18.63 -3.13 0.97
C THR A 174 19.30 -1.88 1.50
N ILE A 175 20.62 -1.89 1.68
CA ILE A 175 21.39 -0.70 2.08
C ILE A 175 21.19 0.42 1.05
N LYS A 176 21.35 0.13 -0.25
CA LYS A 176 21.18 1.13 -1.31
C LYS A 176 19.75 1.67 -1.40
N PHE A 177 18.76 0.81 -1.22
CA PHE A 177 17.37 1.20 -1.16
C PHE A 177 17.12 2.13 0.04
N VAL A 178 17.52 1.71 1.24
CA VAL A 178 17.40 2.51 2.47
C VAL A 178 18.16 3.84 2.37
N GLU A 179 19.35 3.87 1.78
CA GLU A 179 20.15 5.09 1.59
C GLU A 179 19.44 6.14 0.72
N ARG A 180 18.65 5.71 -0.27
CA ARG A 180 17.93 6.61 -1.17
C ARG A 180 16.59 7.06 -0.61
N VAL A 181 15.89 6.21 0.13
CA VAL A 181 14.54 6.52 0.66
C VAL A 181 14.54 7.12 2.06
N ARG A 182 15.66 7.04 2.80
CA ARG A 182 15.81 7.71 4.12
C ARG A 182 15.74 9.23 3.98
N ASN A 183 15.57 9.91 5.12
CA ASN A 183 15.66 11.38 5.22
C ASN A 183 16.90 11.93 4.49
N PHE A 184 16.69 12.93 3.62
CA PHE A 184 17.69 13.54 2.73
C PHE A 184 18.30 12.62 1.68
N GLY A 185 17.75 11.42 1.49
CA GLY A 185 18.08 10.57 0.36
C GLY A 185 17.51 11.11 -0.95
N GLU A 186 18.02 10.63 -2.08
CA GLU A 186 17.62 11.10 -3.42
C GLU A 186 16.13 10.87 -3.74
N MET A 187 15.45 9.99 -3.01
CA MET A 187 14.01 9.74 -3.14
C MET A 187 13.18 10.38 -2.02
N ASP A 188 13.78 11.13 -1.10
CA ASP A 188 13.07 11.91 -0.07
C ASP A 188 12.47 13.20 -0.67
N ILE A 189 11.71 13.05 -1.76
CA ILE A 189 11.17 14.17 -2.56
C ILE A 189 10.18 15.04 -1.78
N LYS A 190 9.69 14.59 -0.62
CA LYS A 190 8.92 15.43 0.31
C LYS A 190 9.72 16.60 0.92
N ARG A 191 11.02 16.72 0.60
CA ARG A 191 11.89 17.82 1.02
C ARG A 191 12.09 18.81 -0.13
N ASP A 192 11.87 20.08 0.16
CA ASP A 192 12.22 21.22 -0.69
C ASP A 192 13.67 21.21 -1.18
N THR A 193 14.60 20.70 -0.38
CA THR A 193 16.04 20.59 -0.70
C THR A 193 16.37 19.42 -1.62
N VAL A 194 15.51 18.40 -1.70
CA VAL A 194 15.68 17.22 -2.56
C VAL A 194 14.91 17.39 -3.87
N TRP A 195 13.74 18.04 -3.82
CA TRP A 195 12.83 18.21 -4.95
C TRP A 195 13.49 18.76 -6.23
N PRO A 196 14.32 19.83 -6.21
CA PRO A 196 14.96 20.36 -7.42
C PRO A 196 15.94 19.37 -8.08
N ASN A 197 16.43 18.36 -7.34
CA ASN A 197 17.27 17.32 -7.93
C ASN A 197 16.43 16.27 -8.68
N ALA A 198 15.21 16.00 -8.20
CA ALA A 198 14.27 15.10 -8.85
C ALA A 198 13.55 15.78 -10.02
N PHE A 199 13.16 17.04 -9.84
CA PHE A 199 12.31 17.81 -10.74
C PHE A 199 12.88 19.24 -10.94
N PRO A 200 13.96 19.40 -11.73
CA PRO A 200 14.71 20.66 -11.82
C PRO A 200 13.89 21.83 -12.36
N ASP A 201 12.89 21.55 -13.20
CA ASP A 201 12.05 22.55 -13.86
C ASP A 201 10.70 22.77 -13.15
N ILE A 202 10.45 22.03 -12.06
CA ILE A 202 9.19 22.09 -11.30
C ILE A 202 9.46 22.75 -9.95
N PRO A 203 8.80 23.88 -9.62
CA PRO A 203 8.93 24.50 -8.30
C PRO A 203 8.40 23.55 -7.22
N TYR A 204 9.03 23.58 -6.04
CA TYR A 204 8.55 22.79 -4.91
C TYR A 204 7.11 23.20 -4.54
N PRO A 205 6.15 22.25 -4.45
CA PRO A 205 4.77 22.55 -4.11
C PRO A 205 4.66 23.01 -2.65
N GLU A 206 4.41 24.30 -2.45
CA GLU A 206 4.25 24.90 -1.11
C GLU A 206 3.17 26.00 -1.08
N GLY A 207 2.75 26.37 0.13
CA GLY A 207 1.77 27.43 0.35
C GLY A 207 0.43 27.16 -0.35
N GLU A 208 -0.02 28.13 -1.15
CA GLU A 208 -1.26 28.05 -1.92
C GLU A 208 -1.17 27.06 -3.11
N ASN A 209 0.05 26.75 -3.56
CA ASN A 209 0.33 25.85 -4.70
C ASN A 209 0.87 24.48 -4.25
N ARG A 210 0.53 24.06 -3.03
CA ARG A 210 1.04 22.80 -2.44
C ARG A 210 0.50 21.52 -3.07
N TYR A 211 -0.50 21.63 -3.95
CA TYR A 211 -1.16 20.50 -4.58
C TYR A 211 -0.95 20.50 -6.08
N PHE A 212 -0.89 19.30 -6.64
CA PHE A 212 -0.70 19.05 -8.07
C PHE A 212 -1.39 17.73 -8.44
N LEU A 213 -1.53 17.47 -9.74
CA LEU A 213 -2.04 16.22 -10.27
C LEU A 213 -0.88 15.26 -10.59
N TYR A 214 -1.10 13.98 -10.28
CA TYR A 214 -0.29 12.86 -10.72
C TYR A 214 -1.21 11.68 -11.07
N HIS A 215 -1.22 11.25 -12.33
CA HIS A 215 -2.16 10.27 -12.88
C HIS A 215 -3.62 10.58 -12.51
N GLY A 216 -4.00 11.86 -12.66
CA GLY A 216 -5.34 12.35 -12.36
C GLY A 216 -5.73 12.34 -10.88
N GLN A 217 -4.80 12.05 -9.96
CA GLN A 217 -5.01 12.16 -8.52
C GLN A 217 -4.33 13.41 -7.97
N VAL A 218 -5.02 14.11 -7.09
CA VAL A 218 -4.42 15.24 -6.36
C VAL A 218 -3.46 14.71 -5.32
N MET A 219 -2.25 15.25 -5.31
CA MET A 219 -1.19 14.91 -4.38
C MET A 219 -0.55 16.16 -3.79
N ASP A 220 0.06 15.99 -2.63
CA ASP A 220 1.11 16.86 -2.11
C ASP A 220 2.47 16.13 -2.12
N PRO A 221 3.59 16.81 -1.84
CA PRO A 221 4.91 16.17 -1.88
C PRO A 221 5.07 15.00 -0.91
N GLY A 222 4.40 15.03 0.23
CA GLY A 222 4.42 13.93 1.22
C GLY A 222 3.75 12.67 0.68
N THR A 223 2.53 12.85 0.17
CA THR A 223 1.74 11.78 -0.46
C THR A 223 2.51 11.18 -1.64
N LEU A 224 3.02 12.02 -2.55
CA LEU A 224 3.81 11.55 -3.69
C LEU A 224 5.07 10.78 -3.24
N GLY A 225 5.77 11.25 -2.21
CA GLY A 225 6.93 10.56 -1.65
C GLY A 225 6.62 9.14 -1.20
N ASN A 226 5.52 8.93 -0.48
CA ASN A 226 5.11 7.60 0.00
C ASN A 226 4.58 6.70 -1.13
N VAL A 227 3.83 7.25 -2.08
CA VAL A 227 3.38 6.54 -3.29
C VAL A 227 4.57 6.07 -4.11
N THR A 228 5.54 6.94 -4.37
CA THR A 228 6.71 6.60 -5.20
C THR A 228 7.67 5.64 -4.49
N TYR A 229 7.87 5.81 -3.18
CA TYR A 229 8.60 4.86 -2.33
C TYR A 229 8.04 3.44 -2.46
N SER A 230 6.73 3.29 -2.30
CA SER A 230 6.06 2.00 -2.30
C SER A 230 5.92 1.42 -3.71
N TYR A 231 5.66 2.24 -4.72
CA TYR A 231 5.62 1.83 -6.14
C TYR A 231 6.95 1.21 -6.61
N ILE A 232 8.07 1.86 -6.29
CA ILE A 232 9.41 1.33 -6.60
C ILE A 232 9.69 0.12 -5.71
N GLY A 233 9.40 0.21 -4.42
CA GLY A 233 9.66 -0.83 -3.44
C GLY A 233 8.95 -2.14 -3.73
N ALA A 234 7.69 -2.11 -4.21
CA ALA A 234 6.86 -3.27 -4.46
C ALA A 234 7.41 -4.19 -5.57
N LYS A 235 8.32 -3.68 -6.42
CA LYS A 235 9.07 -4.52 -7.38
C LYS A 235 10.06 -5.47 -6.69
N TYR A 236 10.54 -5.11 -5.51
CA TYR A 236 11.70 -5.73 -4.86
C TYR A 236 11.40 -6.34 -3.49
N TYR A 237 10.40 -5.80 -2.80
CA TYR A 237 10.02 -6.20 -1.45
C TYR A 237 8.55 -6.63 -1.40
N PRO A 238 8.20 -7.55 -0.50
CA PRO A 238 6.80 -7.83 -0.20
C PRO A 238 6.15 -6.62 0.49
N ASP A 239 4.85 -6.43 0.27
CA ASP A 239 4.05 -5.30 0.77
C ASP A 239 4.24 -5.04 2.26
N TYR A 240 4.24 -6.09 3.08
CA TYR A 240 4.41 -5.96 4.53
C TYR A 240 5.74 -5.28 4.92
N ALA A 241 6.80 -5.49 4.14
CA ALA A 241 8.09 -4.86 4.40
C ALA A 241 8.06 -3.36 4.09
N LEU A 242 7.24 -2.94 3.11
CA LEU A 242 7.06 -1.53 2.77
C LEU A 242 6.30 -0.78 3.86
N TYR A 243 5.21 -1.37 4.37
CA TYR A 243 4.47 -0.83 5.51
C TYR A 243 5.33 -0.73 6.77
N ILE A 244 6.11 -1.77 7.09
CA ILE A 244 7.06 -1.72 8.21
C ILE A 244 8.12 -0.62 7.98
N GLY A 245 8.63 -0.50 6.75
CA GLY A 245 9.64 0.50 6.41
C GLY A 245 9.15 1.94 6.61
N GLY A 246 7.94 2.25 6.15
CA GLY A 246 7.30 3.57 6.35
C GLY A 246 7.07 3.85 7.83
N ALA A 247 6.36 2.94 8.51
CA ALA A 247 6.01 3.06 9.91
C ALA A 247 7.24 3.16 10.83
N ALA A 248 8.36 2.50 10.50
CA ALA A 248 9.56 2.49 11.33
C ALA A 248 10.22 3.86 11.44
N VAL A 249 10.11 4.70 10.40
CA VAL A 249 10.60 6.08 10.42
C VAL A 249 9.81 6.87 11.46
N GLN A 250 8.49 6.80 11.42
CA GLN A 250 7.60 7.48 12.35
C GLN A 250 7.80 7.01 13.79
N VAL A 251 7.83 5.69 14.00
CA VAL A 251 8.02 5.09 15.35
C VAL A 251 9.36 5.48 15.96
N LYS A 252 10.43 5.47 15.17
CA LYS A 252 11.76 5.88 15.64
C LYS A 252 11.79 7.34 16.08
N ASP A 253 11.08 8.22 15.38
CA ASP A 253 11.12 9.65 15.64
C ASP A 253 10.42 10.04 16.95
N TYR A 254 9.37 9.31 17.37
CA TYR A 254 8.75 9.54 18.69
C TYR A 254 9.31 8.64 19.80
N ASN A 255 9.57 7.36 19.54
CA ASN A 255 10.19 6.44 20.49
C ASN A 255 10.74 5.17 19.82
N MET A 256 12.06 5.14 19.59
CA MET A 256 12.74 3.98 19.00
C MET A 256 12.54 2.64 19.74
N TRP A 257 12.22 2.66 21.04
CA TRP A 257 11.96 1.44 21.81
C TRP A 257 10.62 0.79 21.46
N ASP A 258 9.75 1.50 20.74
CA ASP A 258 8.44 1.01 20.33
C ASP A 258 8.50 0.20 19.00
N ILE A 259 9.64 0.21 18.29
CA ILE A 259 9.85 -0.52 17.02
C ILE A 259 9.44 -2.01 17.10
N PRO A 260 9.84 -2.79 18.13
CA PRO A 260 9.44 -4.19 18.23
C PRO A 260 7.93 -4.40 18.37
N TYR A 261 7.19 -3.37 18.77
CA TYR A 261 5.74 -3.42 19.03
C TYR A 261 4.92 -2.85 17.87
N MET A 262 5.56 -2.34 16.80
CA MET A 262 4.92 -1.75 15.63
C MET A 262 3.74 -2.55 15.09
N PRO A 263 3.81 -3.88 14.88
CA PRO A 263 2.68 -4.66 14.35
C PRO A 263 1.42 -4.63 15.23
N THR A 264 1.56 -4.26 16.51
CA THR A 264 0.43 -4.13 17.46
C THR A 264 -0.17 -2.73 17.50
N LEU A 265 0.44 -1.78 16.80
CA LEU A 265 -0.01 -0.40 16.70
C LEU A 265 -0.96 -0.24 15.50
N PRO A 266 -1.88 0.73 15.55
CA PRO A 266 -2.67 1.15 14.38
C PRO A 266 -1.75 1.56 13.24
N TYR A 267 -2.08 1.12 12.02
CA TYR A 267 -1.26 1.33 10.82
C TYR A 267 0.23 0.96 11.00
N MET A 268 0.52 -0.02 11.86
CA MET A 268 1.88 -0.39 12.30
C MET A 268 2.68 0.70 13.03
N GLY A 269 2.02 1.78 13.47
CA GLY A 269 2.67 2.96 14.05
C GLY A 269 2.91 4.08 13.04
N ASP A 270 2.53 3.88 11.78
CA ASP A 270 2.54 4.92 10.76
C ASP A 270 1.38 5.90 10.91
N MET A 271 1.42 6.97 10.13
CA MET A 271 0.27 7.82 9.93
C MET A 271 -0.72 7.21 8.92
N SER A 272 -2.02 7.44 9.09
CA SER A 272 -3.08 6.88 8.24
C SER A 272 -2.95 7.29 6.77
N GLU A 273 -2.64 8.56 6.52
CA GLU A 273 -2.41 9.11 5.19
C GLU A 273 -1.17 8.53 4.51
N ASP A 274 -0.11 8.25 5.29
CA ASP A 274 1.11 7.62 4.80
C ASP A 274 0.82 6.16 4.43
N HIS A 275 0.00 5.47 5.24
CA HIS A 275 -0.47 4.11 4.97
C HIS A 275 -1.27 4.02 3.67
N ASP A 276 -2.23 4.92 3.47
CA ASP A 276 -3.06 4.99 2.25
C ASP A 276 -2.21 5.28 1.01
N ALA A 277 -1.21 6.17 1.14
CA ALA A 277 -0.27 6.48 0.07
C ALA A 277 0.62 5.27 -0.29
N ILE A 278 1.08 4.51 0.71
CA ILE A 278 1.83 3.27 0.49
C ILE A 278 0.96 2.22 -0.20
N GLU A 279 -0.29 2.05 0.23
CA GLU A 279 -1.25 1.14 -0.41
C GLU A 279 -1.48 1.52 -1.88
N LEU A 280 -1.63 2.81 -2.18
CA LEU A 280 -1.81 3.29 -3.54
C LEU A 280 -0.61 2.96 -4.43
N GLY A 281 0.62 3.19 -3.95
CA GLY A 281 1.82 2.91 -4.75
C GLY A 281 2.03 1.41 -5.00
N ILE A 282 1.77 0.55 -4.01
CA ILE A 282 1.74 -0.91 -4.18
C ILE A 282 0.72 -1.29 -5.26
N LYS A 283 -0.51 -0.80 -5.13
CA LYS A 283 -1.59 -1.08 -6.08
C LYS A 283 -1.22 -0.66 -7.50
N TRP A 284 -0.69 0.54 -7.68
CA TRP A 284 -0.24 1.02 -9.00
C TRP A 284 0.89 0.19 -9.56
N ARG A 285 1.74 -0.40 -8.72
CA ARG A 285 2.76 -1.33 -9.18
C ARG A 285 2.17 -2.63 -9.70
N GLU A 286 1.16 -3.17 -9.01
CA GLU A 286 0.55 -4.46 -9.36
C GLU A 286 -0.42 -4.35 -10.54
N GLU A 287 -1.24 -3.31 -10.55
CA GLU A 287 -2.36 -3.13 -11.49
C GLU A 287 -2.01 -2.19 -12.65
N GLY A 288 -0.95 -1.39 -12.51
CA GLY A 288 -0.63 -0.27 -13.40
C GLY A 288 -1.26 1.04 -12.96
N PHE A 289 -0.87 2.12 -13.64
CA PHE A 289 -1.50 3.43 -13.46
C PHE A 289 -2.94 3.43 -14.00
N PRO A 290 -3.84 4.22 -13.41
CA PRO A 290 -5.20 4.34 -13.92
C PRO A 290 -5.19 4.91 -15.34
N SER A 291 -6.03 4.37 -16.22
CA SER A 291 -6.25 4.92 -17.56
C SER A 291 -6.94 6.28 -17.50
N GLU A 292 -6.79 7.08 -18.56
CA GLU A 292 -7.50 8.36 -18.71
C GLU A 292 -9.02 8.18 -18.60
N GLU A 293 -9.56 7.11 -19.17
CA GLU A 293 -10.98 6.76 -19.06
C GLU A 293 -11.39 6.47 -17.61
N GLU A 294 -10.59 5.70 -16.85
CA GLU A 294 -10.88 5.41 -15.44
C GLU A 294 -10.82 6.68 -14.57
N ILE A 295 -9.88 7.58 -14.85
CA ILE A 295 -9.79 8.88 -14.18
C ILE A 295 -11.06 9.68 -14.47
N LYS A 296 -11.44 9.79 -15.74
CA LYS A 296 -12.62 10.53 -16.17
C LYS A 296 -13.91 9.96 -15.56
N ASP A 297 -14.08 8.64 -15.59
CA ASP A 297 -15.25 7.97 -15.04
C ASP A 297 -15.38 8.20 -13.52
N LYS A 298 -14.25 8.17 -12.79
CA LYS A 298 -14.22 8.49 -11.36
C LYS A 298 -14.61 9.94 -11.09
N LEU A 299 -14.10 10.89 -11.87
CA LEU A 299 -14.44 12.31 -11.73
C LEU A 299 -15.91 12.57 -12.02
N GLU A 300 -16.44 12.01 -13.10
CA GLU A 300 -17.87 12.12 -13.43
C GLU A 300 -18.76 11.51 -12.34
N PHE A 301 -18.37 10.37 -11.78
CA PHE A 301 -19.10 9.73 -10.70
C PHE A 301 -19.11 10.59 -9.43
N LYS A 302 -17.96 11.15 -9.04
CA LYS A 302 -17.86 12.06 -7.88
C LYS A 302 -18.72 13.32 -8.06
N GLU A 303 -18.70 13.91 -9.25
CA GLU A 303 -19.51 15.09 -9.56
C GLU A 303 -21.02 14.78 -9.50
N ARG A 304 -21.43 13.58 -9.94
CA ARG A 304 -22.83 13.13 -9.79
C ARG A 304 -23.23 12.99 -8.33
N LEU A 305 -22.36 12.42 -7.48
CA LEU A 305 -22.62 12.30 -6.04
C LEU A 305 -22.73 13.68 -5.37
N ARG A 306 -21.84 14.63 -5.72
CA ARG A 306 -21.89 16.00 -5.22
C ARG A 306 -23.24 16.66 -5.52
N LYS A 307 -23.70 16.59 -6.77
CA LYS A 307 -25.00 17.14 -7.18
C LYS A 307 -26.19 16.49 -6.46
N ILE A 308 -26.11 15.20 -6.14
CA ILE A 308 -27.15 14.51 -5.37
C ILE A 308 -27.19 15.05 -3.93
N ASN A 309 -26.04 15.20 -3.29
CA ASN A 309 -25.97 15.71 -1.91
C ASN A 309 -26.46 17.16 -1.80
N GLU A 310 -26.03 18.04 -2.72
CA GLU A 310 -26.51 19.43 -2.77
C GLU A 310 -28.03 19.53 -2.91
N LYS A 311 -28.64 18.63 -3.68
CA LYS A 311 -30.10 18.57 -3.83
C LYS A 311 -30.79 18.14 -2.54
N ILE A 312 -30.24 17.15 -1.83
CA ILE A 312 -30.77 16.66 -0.55
C ILE A 312 -30.73 17.77 0.51
N ASP A 313 -29.63 18.53 0.61
CA ASP A 313 -29.50 19.62 1.58
C ASP A 313 -30.49 20.77 1.32
N ILE A 314 -30.77 21.07 0.04
CA ILE A 314 -31.79 22.04 -0.35
C ILE A 314 -33.19 21.56 0.06
N ASP A 315 -33.48 20.26 -0.07
CA ASP A 315 -34.79 19.71 0.27
C ASP A 315 -35.00 19.65 1.80
N ILE A 316 -33.94 19.35 2.58
CA ILE A 316 -33.99 19.39 4.05
C ILE A 316 -34.16 20.82 4.58
N SER A 317 -33.50 21.81 3.99
CA SER A 317 -33.61 23.21 4.44
C SER A 317 -34.94 23.88 4.10
N ARG A 318 -35.78 23.24 3.27
CA ARG A 318 -37.11 23.73 2.87
C ARG A 318 -38.27 23.03 3.61
N GLY A 319 -38.01 21.96 4.35
CA GLY A 319 -39.00 21.18 5.12
C GLY A 319 -39.03 21.58 6.58
#